data_AF-A0A0S4KQX2-F1
#
_entry.id   AF-A0A0S4KQX2-F1
#
_cell.length_a   1.000
_cell.length_b   1.000
_cell.length_c   1.000
_cell.angle_alpha   90.00
_cell.angle_beta   90.00
_cell.angle_gamma   90.00
#
_symmetry.space_group_name_H-M   'P 1'
#
loop_
_entity.id
_entity.type
_entity.pdbx_description
1 polymer ?
#
loop_
_entity_poly.entity_id
_entity_poly.type
_entity_poly.pdbx_seq_one_letter_code
_entity_poly.pdbx_strand_id
1 'polypeptide(L)'
;MRIGDVLDAVGGLVSRIKEYAAKLPAVVNLSVAPTGIKPPPDAVEAYDDLVMRLRARITGTPYKHLSTPLLESLEAFESGRLLETVQPLLSLLDQIQQMIKDRDVEAQPADENRINEYRRSLRKILPGNRPELEETGGA
;
A
#
# COMPACT_ATOMS: atom_id res chain seq x y z
N MET A 1 7.04 -19.22 -6.60
CA MET A 1 7.09 -17.79 -6.20
C MET A 1 7.22 -17.75 -4.69
N ARG A 2 8.17 -16.99 -4.14
CA ARG A 2 8.35 -16.88 -2.68
C ARG A 2 7.61 -15.65 -2.16
N ILE A 3 7.28 -15.65 -0.87
CA ILE A 3 6.66 -14.49 -0.22
C ILE A 3 7.53 -13.23 -0.34
N GLY A 4 8.85 -13.39 -0.28
CA GLY A 4 9.80 -12.28 -0.46
C GLY A 4 9.66 -11.56 -1.81
N ASP A 5 9.31 -12.27 -2.89
CA ASP A 5 9.07 -11.68 -4.21
C ASP A 5 7.78 -10.83 -4.22
N VAL A 6 6.74 -11.31 -3.53
CA VAL A 6 5.47 -10.58 -3.36
C VAL A 6 5.71 -9.31 -2.54
N LEU A 7 6.42 -9.44 -1.42
CA LEU A 7 6.72 -8.32 -0.52
C LEU A 7 7.65 -7.28 -1.15
N ASP A 8 8.54 -7.68 -2.05
CA ASP A 8 9.36 -6.75 -2.83
C ASP A 8 8.50 -5.86 -3.73
N ALA A 9 7.60 -6.47 -4.50
CA ALA A 9 6.66 -5.75 -5.34
C ALA A 9 5.73 -4.83 -4.52
N VAL A 10 5.20 -5.32 -3.40
CA VAL A 10 4.38 -4.51 -2.49
C VAL A 10 5.18 -3.35 -1.90
N GLY A 11 6.45 -3.56 -1.53
CA GLY A 11 7.35 -2.50 -1.09
C GLY A 11 7.56 -1.42 -2.15
N GLY A 12 7.64 -1.81 -3.43
CA GLY A 12 7.63 -0.91 -4.58
C GLY A 12 6.36 -0.05 -4.65
N LEU A 13 5.19 -0.67 -4.55
CA LEU A 13 3.88 0.03 -4.55
C LEU A 13 3.78 1.03 -3.39
N VAL A 14 4.14 0.60 -2.17
CA VAL A 14 4.16 1.46 -0.97
C VAL A 14 5.10 2.65 -1.17
N SER A 15 6.27 2.44 -1.78
CA SER A 15 7.22 3.52 -2.04
C SER A 15 6.65 4.55 -3.00
N ARG A 16 5.99 4.13 -4.08
CA ARG A 16 5.33 5.04 -5.03
C ARG A 16 4.23 5.87 -4.39
N ILE A 17 3.42 5.27 -3.53
CA ILE A 17 2.37 5.97 -2.79
C ILE A 17 2.98 6.98 -1.83
N LYS A 18 4.08 6.64 -1.14
CA LYS A 18 4.80 7.58 -0.26
C LYS A 18 5.39 8.76 -1.03
N GLU A 19 6.05 8.49 -2.15
CA GLU A 19 6.60 9.54 -3.03
C GLU A 19 5.49 10.46 -3.53
N TYR A 20 4.33 9.90 -3.87
CA TYR A 20 3.17 10.68 -4.28
C TYR A 20 2.61 11.50 -3.12
N ALA A 21 2.38 10.88 -1.96
CA ALA A 21 1.86 11.55 -0.76
C ALA A 21 2.75 12.70 -0.30
N ALA A 22 4.07 12.57 -0.42
CA ALA A 22 5.03 13.64 -0.10
C ALA A 22 4.94 14.86 -1.03
N LYS A 23 4.43 14.68 -2.26
CA LYS A 23 4.18 15.78 -3.21
C LYS A 23 2.84 16.46 -2.99
N LEU A 24 1.97 15.88 -2.16
CA LEU A 24 0.68 16.48 -1.82
C LEU A 24 0.88 17.59 -0.78
N PRO A 25 0.15 18.71 -0.89
CA PRO A 25 0.18 19.75 0.11
C PRO A 25 -0.28 19.19 1.47
N ALA A 26 0.40 19.61 2.55
CA ALA A 26 0.15 19.13 3.92
C ALA A 26 -1.30 19.34 4.42
N VAL A 27 -2.04 20.23 3.77
CA VAL A 27 -3.47 20.47 4.00
C VAL A 27 -4.21 20.30 2.67
N VAL A 28 -4.56 19.07 2.34
CA VAL A 28 -5.68 18.83 1.42
C VAL A 28 -6.94 18.96 2.25
N ASN A 29 -7.58 20.14 2.24
CA ASN A 29 -8.95 20.23 2.72
C ASN A 29 -9.80 19.31 1.84
N LEU A 30 -10.24 18.17 2.40
CA LEU A 30 -11.10 17.20 1.73
C LEU A 30 -12.40 17.83 1.16
N SER A 31 -12.75 19.03 1.64
CA SER A 31 -13.86 19.84 1.13
C SER A 31 -13.61 20.49 -0.25
N VAL A 32 -12.37 20.53 -0.77
CA VAL A 32 -12.01 21.31 -1.98
C VAL A 32 -11.68 20.42 -3.19
N ALA A 33 -11.39 19.13 -2.96
CA ALA A 33 -11.14 18.17 -4.03
C ALA A 33 -11.76 16.80 -3.66
N PRO A 34 -13.06 16.60 -3.93
CA PRO A 34 -13.76 15.33 -3.59
C PRO A 34 -13.16 14.10 -4.30
N THR A 35 -12.39 14.30 -5.37
CA THR A 35 -11.68 13.27 -6.13
C THR A 35 -10.19 13.17 -5.79
N GLY A 36 -9.66 14.01 -4.89
CA GLY A 36 -8.23 14.13 -4.61
C GLY A 36 -7.44 14.82 -5.73
N ILE A 37 -6.13 14.96 -5.52
CA ILE A 37 -5.20 15.43 -6.57
C ILE A 37 -4.88 14.22 -7.44
N LYS A 38 -4.84 14.38 -8.76
CA LYS A 38 -4.49 13.28 -9.69
C LYS A 38 -2.97 13.14 -9.79
N PRO A 39 -2.40 11.93 -9.66
CA PRO A 39 -0.98 11.72 -9.87
C PRO A 39 -0.56 12.04 -11.30
N PRO A 40 0.71 12.43 -11.51
CA PRO A 40 1.25 12.62 -12.84
C PRO A 40 1.22 11.29 -13.62
N PRO A 41 1.07 11.34 -14.95
CA PRO A 41 0.95 10.14 -15.78
C PRO A 41 2.14 9.18 -15.60
N ASP A 42 3.36 9.70 -15.51
CA ASP A 42 4.56 8.88 -15.25
C ASP A 42 4.49 8.09 -13.92
N ALA A 43 3.91 8.68 -12.88
CA ALA A 43 3.71 7.97 -11.61
C ALA A 43 2.62 6.92 -11.72
N VAL A 44 1.56 7.17 -12.49
CA VAL A 44 0.51 6.20 -12.79
C VAL A 44 1.07 5.02 -13.57
N GLU A 45 1.81 5.27 -14.65
CA GLU A 45 2.44 4.24 -15.48
C GLU A 45 3.40 3.38 -14.66
N ALA A 46 4.24 4.00 -13.81
CA ALA A 46 5.13 3.26 -12.93
C ALA A 46 4.39 2.41 -11.89
N TYR A 47 3.22 2.87 -11.42
CA TYR A 47 2.38 2.12 -10.49
C TYR A 47 1.66 0.97 -11.18
N ASP A 48 1.08 1.19 -12.37
CA ASP A 48 0.45 0.19 -13.22
C ASP A 48 1.42 -0.93 -13.58
N ASP A 49 2.63 -0.61 -14.03
CA ASP A 49 3.64 -1.61 -14.40
C ASP A 49 3.97 -2.55 -13.22
N LEU A 50 4.08 -2.01 -12.00
CA LEU A 50 4.27 -2.81 -10.79
C LEU A 50 3.07 -3.71 -10.49
N VAL A 51 1.84 -3.18 -10.61
CA VAL A 51 0.60 -3.94 -10.39
C VAL A 51 0.45 -5.05 -11.42
N MET A 52 0.65 -4.76 -12.70
CA MET A 52 0.53 -5.73 -13.79
C MET A 52 1.59 -6.81 -13.70
N ARG A 53 2.84 -6.45 -13.40
CA ARG A 53 3.92 -7.42 -13.15
C ARG A 53 3.61 -8.32 -11.97
N LEU A 54 3.15 -7.76 -10.85
CA LEU A 54 2.79 -8.55 -9.67
C LEU A 54 1.63 -9.48 -9.98
N ARG A 55 0.57 -8.98 -10.63
CA ARG A 55 -0.60 -9.75 -11.05
C ARG A 55 -0.23 -10.92 -11.96
N ALA A 56 0.62 -10.68 -12.96
CA ALA A 56 1.11 -11.73 -13.85
C ALA A 56 1.88 -12.82 -13.09
N ARG A 57 2.68 -12.43 -12.08
CA ARG A 57 3.47 -13.37 -11.27
C ARG A 57 2.63 -14.18 -10.29
N ILE A 58 1.60 -13.58 -9.68
CA ILE A 58 0.73 -14.27 -8.71
C ILE A 58 -0.35 -15.14 -9.38
N THR A 59 -0.56 -14.99 -10.69
CA THR A 59 -1.51 -15.80 -11.45
C THR A 59 -1.10 -17.28 -11.39
N GLY A 60 -2.02 -18.15 -10.95
CA GLY A 60 -1.74 -19.58 -10.79
C GLY A 60 -0.96 -19.95 -9.53
N THR A 61 -0.75 -19.01 -8.61
CA THR A 61 -0.12 -19.24 -7.30
C THR A 61 -1.18 -19.16 -6.17
N PRO A 62 -0.86 -19.58 -4.92
CA PRO A 62 -1.73 -19.33 -3.77
C PRO A 62 -2.09 -17.84 -3.60
N TYR A 63 -1.26 -16.93 -4.10
CA TYR A 63 -1.47 -15.48 -4.03
C TYR A 63 -2.49 -14.94 -5.06
N LYS A 64 -3.14 -15.77 -5.88
CA LYS A 64 -4.07 -15.32 -6.94
C LYS A 64 -5.17 -14.37 -6.44
N HIS A 65 -5.61 -14.54 -5.19
CA HIS A 65 -6.64 -13.74 -4.53
C HIS A 65 -6.21 -12.28 -4.28
N LEU A 66 -4.90 -12.01 -4.24
CA LEU A 66 -4.36 -10.66 -4.08
C LEU A 66 -4.55 -9.79 -5.35
N SER A 67 -4.96 -10.39 -6.49
CA SER A 67 -5.14 -9.65 -7.75
C SER A 67 -6.24 -8.59 -7.65
N THR A 68 -7.32 -8.86 -6.92
CA THR A 68 -8.45 -7.93 -6.76
C THR A 68 -8.03 -6.66 -6.03
N PRO A 69 -7.49 -6.71 -4.80
CA PRO A 69 -7.08 -5.50 -4.09
C PRO A 69 -5.96 -4.73 -4.81
N LEU A 70 -5.12 -5.39 -5.62
CA LEU A 70 -4.12 -4.71 -6.45
C LEU A 70 -4.75 -3.83 -7.53
N LEU A 71 -5.79 -4.33 -8.21
CA LEU A 71 -6.49 -3.57 -9.25
C LEU A 71 -7.32 -2.43 -8.65
N GLU A 72 -7.98 -2.67 -7.52
CA GLU A 72 -8.72 -1.62 -6.78
C GLU A 72 -7.77 -0.48 -6.34
N SER A 73 -6.58 -0.84 -5.86
CA SER A 73 -5.53 0.11 -5.50
C SER A 73 -5.09 0.98 -6.69
N LEU A 74 -4.85 0.34 -7.85
CA LEU A 74 -4.48 1.03 -9.08
C LEU A 74 -5.56 2.02 -9.52
N GLU A 75 -6.82 1.59 -9.62
CA GLU A 75 -7.93 2.44 -10.07
C GLU A 75 -8.10 3.68 -9.17
N ALA A 76 -7.98 3.49 -7.86
CA ALA A 76 -8.01 4.59 -6.90
C ALA A 76 -6.80 5.52 -7.08
N PHE A 77 -5.61 4.98 -7.32
CA PHE A 77 -4.39 5.77 -7.54
C PHE A 77 -4.51 6.62 -8.81
N GLU A 78 -4.92 6.01 -9.92
CA GLU A 78 -5.19 6.68 -11.20
C GLU A 78 -6.20 7.82 -11.06
N SER A 79 -7.18 7.65 -10.19
CA SER A 79 -8.20 8.64 -9.91
C SER A 79 -7.77 9.74 -8.96
N GLY A 80 -6.59 9.64 -8.34
CA GLY A 80 -6.12 10.59 -7.33
C GLY A 80 -6.65 10.36 -5.92
N ARG A 81 -7.34 9.24 -5.69
CA ARG A 81 -8.00 8.91 -4.42
C ARG A 81 -7.05 8.14 -3.52
N LEU A 82 -6.06 8.86 -2.99
CA LEU A 82 -4.96 8.28 -2.19
C LEU A 82 -5.44 7.40 -1.02
N LEU A 83 -6.53 7.77 -0.35
CA LEU A 83 -7.08 6.97 0.75
C LEU A 83 -7.61 5.62 0.27
N GLU A 84 -8.30 5.65 -0.87
CA GLU A 84 -8.84 4.45 -1.51
C GLU A 84 -7.74 3.63 -2.20
N THR A 85 -6.57 4.19 -2.49
CA THR A 85 -5.38 3.41 -2.87
C THR A 85 -4.80 2.66 -1.68
N VAL A 86 -4.80 3.28 -0.49
CA VAL A 86 -4.15 2.71 0.70
C VAL A 86 -4.95 1.54 1.27
N GLN A 87 -6.29 1.62 1.29
CA GLN A 87 -7.14 0.60 1.92
C GLN A 87 -6.97 -0.80 1.30
N PRO A 88 -7.03 -0.98 -0.04
CA PRO A 88 -6.83 -2.28 -0.67
C PRO A 88 -5.44 -2.86 -0.41
N LEU A 89 -4.40 -2.02 -0.34
CA LEU A 89 -3.06 -2.48 0.02
C LEU A 89 -2.94 -2.93 1.47
N LEU A 90 -3.63 -2.27 2.41
CA LEU A 90 -3.72 -2.73 3.79
C LEU A 90 -4.43 -4.10 3.86
N SER A 91 -5.55 -4.26 3.14
CA SER A 91 -6.25 -5.53 3.02
C SER A 91 -5.38 -6.62 2.39
N LEU A 92 -4.58 -6.28 1.38
CA LEU A 92 -3.62 -7.20 0.76
C LEU A 92 -2.56 -7.68 1.76
N LEU A 93 -2.00 -6.78 2.59
CA LEU A 93 -1.04 -7.15 3.63
C LEU A 93 -1.67 -8.05 4.71
N ASP A 94 -2.93 -7.77 5.10
CA ASP A 94 -3.67 -8.60 6.06
C ASP A 94 -3.96 -10.00 5.49
N GLN A 95 -4.32 -10.10 4.20
CA GLN A 95 -4.47 -11.38 3.50
C GLN A 95 -3.15 -12.17 3.48
N ILE A 96 -2.01 -11.52 3.18
CA ILE A 96 -0.70 -12.19 3.23
C ILE A 96 -0.39 -12.68 4.65
N GLN A 97 -0.62 -11.86 5.69
CA GLN A 97 -0.43 -12.33 7.08
C GLN A 97 -1.31 -13.53 7.40
N GLN A 98 -2.55 -13.54 6.92
CA GLN A 98 -3.47 -14.63 7.15
C GLN A 98 -2.96 -15.92 6.47
N MET A 99 -2.46 -15.83 5.23
CA MET A 99 -1.85 -16.97 4.53
C MET A 99 -0.64 -17.55 5.27
N ILE A 100 0.18 -16.70 5.90
CA ILE A 100 1.31 -17.15 6.74
C ILE A 100 0.79 -17.90 7.97
N LYS A 101 -0.23 -17.35 8.65
CA LYS A 101 -0.84 -17.96 9.85
C LYS A 101 -1.48 -19.30 9.55
N ASP A 102 -2.19 -19.40 8.43
CA ASP A 102 -2.79 -20.65 7.93
C ASP A 102 -1.74 -21.64 7.38
N ARG A 103 -0.46 -21.26 7.33
CA ARG A 103 0.64 -22.04 6.75
C ARG A 103 0.43 -22.40 5.28
N ASP A 104 -0.37 -21.59 4.57
CA ASP A 104 -0.58 -21.71 3.12
C ASP A 104 0.72 -21.34 2.36
N VAL A 105 1.57 -20.52 2.98
CA VAL A 105 2.87 -20.10 2.46
C VAL A 105 3.95 -20.15 3.53
N GLU A 106 5.17 -20.49 3.14
CA GLU A 106 6.34 -20.43 4.01
C GLU A 106 6.88 -18.99 4.07
N ALA A 107 7.03 -18.47 5.29
CA ALA A 107 7.56 -17.13 5.54
C ALA A 107 8.62 -17.14 6.64
N GLN A 108 9.58 -16.23 6.52
CA GLN A 108 10.59 -16.00 7.53
C GLN A 108 10.15 -14.84 8.44
N PRO A 109 10.69 -14.73 9.67
CA PRO A 109 10.41 -13.59 10.56
C PRO A 109 10.74 -12.23 9.91
N ALA A 110 11.71 -12.21 8.97
CA ALA A 110 12.01 -11.02 8.18
C ALA A 110 10.84 -10.59 7.27
N ASP A 111 10.09 -11.53 6.70
CA ASP A 111 8.92 -11.25 5.86
C ASP A 111 7.78 -10.66 6.68
N GLU A 112 7.53 -11.21 7.87
CA GLU A 112 6.54 -10.68 8.81
C GLU A 112 6.88 -9.27 9.28
N ASN A 113 8.18 -9.00 9.51
CA ASN A 113 8.63 -7.65 9.85
C ASN A 113 8.37 -6.66 8.71
N ARG A 114 8.69 -7.05 7.47
CA ARG A 114 8.41 -6.22 6.26
C ARG A 114 6.93 -5.90 6.13
N ILE A 115 6.05 -6.87 6.35
CA ILE A 115 4.58 -6.65 6.33
C ILE A 115 4.17 -5.59 7.35
N ASN A 116 4.69 -5.67 8.58
CA ASN A 116 4.40 -4.70 9.62
C ASN A 116 4.93 -3.29 9.27
N GLU A 117 6.13 -3.19 8.69
CA GLU A 117 6.71 -1.92 8.25
C GLU A 117 5.91 -1.26 7.11
N TYR A 118 5.49 -2.05 6.13
CA TYR A 118 4.63 -1.58 5.04
C TYR A 118 3.27 -1.12 5.58
N ARG A 119 2.68 -1.87 6.51
CA ARG A 119 1.40 -1.52 7.15
C ARG A 119 1.51 -0.21 7.92
N ARG A 120 2.56 -0.02 8.72
CA ARG A 120 2.82 1.26 9.42
C ARG A 120 3.03 2.40 8.44
N SER A 121 3.77 2.18 7.36
CA SER A 121 4.04 3.19 6.34
C SER A 121 2.76 3.65 5.66
N LEU A 122 1.91 2.71 5.24
CA LEU A 122 0.62 2.99 4.63
C LEU A 122 -0.33 3.72 5.59
N ARG A 123 -0.39 3.32 6.87
CA ARG A 123 -1.22 4.00 7.88
C ARG A 123 -0.80 5.44 8.13
N LYS A 124 0.49 5.76 8.06
CA LYS A 124 0.99 7.14 8.20
C LYS A 124 0.52 8.07 7.07
N ILE A 125 0.08 7.52 5.94
CA ILE A 125 -0.41 8.29 4.79
C ILE A 125 -1.87 8.72 4.99
N LEU A 126 -2.64 8.01 5.84
CA LEU A 126 -4.04 8.34 6.11
C LEU A 126 -4.14 9.61 7.00
N PRO A 127 -4.94 10.62 6.61
CA PRO A 127 -5.19 11.81 7.41
C PRO A 127 -5.94 11.40 8.68
N GLY A 128 -5.37 11.75 9.83
CA GLY A 128 -5.86 11.34 11.15
C GLY A 128 -4.96 10.36 11.89
N ASN A 129 -3.90 9.84 11.26
CA ASN A 129 -2.97 8.91 11.90
C ASN A 129 -1.69 9.58 12.45
N ARG A 130 -1.75 10.89 12.77
CA ARG A 130 -0.75 11.51 13.64
C ARG A 130 -0.88 10.85 15.01
N PRO A 131 0.08 10.04 15.49
CA PRO A 131 0.15 9.81 16.92
C PRO A 131 0.36 11.19 17.54
N GLU A 132 -0.51 11.57 18.47
CA GLU A 132 -0.28 12.69 19.36
C GLU A 132 0.87 12.34 20.33
N LEU A 133 2.09 12.17 19.81
CA LEU A 133 3.26 11.85 20.62
C LEU A 133 4.39 12.80 20.27
N GLU A 134 4.31 13.99 20.87
CA GLU A 134 5.35 14.97 21.24
C GLU A 134 4.51 16.22 21.64
N GLU A 135 4.43 16.74 22.86
CA GLU A 135 5.24 16.66 24.07
C GLU A 135 4.35 17.07 25.27
N THR A 136 4.41 16.36 26.40
CA THR A 136 4.18 17.00 27.72
C THR A 136 5.22 16.42 28.66
N GLY A 137 6.47 16.84 28.43
CA GLY A 137 7.36 17.08 29.55
C GLY A 137 6.88 18.37 30.21
N GLY A 138 6.38 18.27 31.44
CA GLY A 138 5.82 19.42 32.14
C GLY A 138 5.17 19.05 33.47
N ALA A 139 5.97 18.56 34.41
CA ALA A 139 5.79 18.77 35.85
C ALA A 139 7.12 18.54 36.57
#